data_AF-A0A8I2BAP4-F1
#
_entry.id   AF-A0A8I2BAP4-F1
#
_cell.length_a   1.000
_cell.length_b   1.000
_cell.length_c   1.000
_cell.angle_alpha   90.00
_cell.angle_beta   90.00
_cell.angle_gamma   90.00
#
_symmetry.space_group_name_H-M   'P 1'
#
loop_
_entity.id
_entity.type
_entity.pdbx_description
1 polymer ?
#
loop_
_entity_poly.entity_id
_entity_poly.type
_entity_poly.pdbx_seq_one_letter_code
_entity_poly.pdbx_strand_id
1 'polypeptide(L)'
;MSELNFKNLDELKDFIRVQRAYNKISSVKLSEMLGKNRAYISQIENGHNKNPEYETLFNMFKIFGINGEEIDNVLGNYGVCSNRHIAKQLKDQNKIETHFLSNEDMESINQRLKNDAKNIAEELEGLNDTSKEYLIKLLQEQLSK
;
A
#
# COMPACT_ATOMS: atom_id res chain seq x y z
N MET A 1 6.42 28.16 -8.15
CA MET A 1 5.16 27.38 -8.11
C MET A 1 5.23 26.53 -6.87
N SER A 2 4.30 26.72 -5.92
CA SER A 2 4.38 26.15 -4.57
C SER A 2 4.11 24.65 -4.57
N GLU A 3 5.00 23.90 -3.92
CA GLU A 3 4.83 22.49 -3.59
C GLU A 3 3.60 22.32 -2.71
N LEU A 4 2.57 21.64 -3.22
CA LEU A 4 1.40 21.26 -2.43
C LEU A 4 1.67 19.90 -1.81
N ASN A 5 2.15 19.90 -0.57
CA ASN A 5 2.31 18.72 0.26
C ASN A 5 1.20 18.73 1.32
N PHE A 6 0.05 18.16 0.98
CA PHE A 6 -1.02 17.97 1.95
C PHE A 6 -0.98 16.51 2.42
N LYS A 7 -1.19 16.31 3.72
CA LYS A 7 -1.19 14.98 4.37
C LYS A 7 -2.32 14.88 5.39
N ASN A 8 -3.39 15.67 5.25
CA ASN A 8 -4.47 15.68 6.22
C ASN A 8 -5.86 15.68 5.57
N LEU A 9 -6.70 14.70 5.94
CA LEU A 9 -8.13 14.64 5.61
C LEU A 9 -8.90 15.87 6.13
N ASP A 10 -8.39 16.55 7.15
CA ASP A 10 -8.97 17.82 7.61
C ASP A 10 -8.84 18.95 6.57
N GLU A 11 -7.87 18.89 5.67
CA GLU A 11 -7.77 19.87 4.57
C GLU A 11 -8.71 19.48 3.42
N LEU A 12 -8.94 18.18 3.22
CA LEU A 12 -9.87 17.67 2.20
C LEU A 12 -11.30 18.13 2.43
N LYS A 13 -11.81 18.07 3.68
CA LYS A 13 -13.18 18.52 4.00
C LYS A 13 -13.37 20.02 3.69
N ASP A 14 -12.37 20.83 4.01
CA ASP A 14 -12.40 22.27 3.77
C ASP A 14 -12.29 22.59 2.29
N PHE A 15 -11.41 21.89 1.57
CA PHE A 15 -11.32 21.98 0.11
C PHE A 15 -12.66 21.68 -0.55
N ILE A 16 -13.31 20.57 -0.19
CA ILE A 16 -14.62 20.17 -0.74
C ILE A 16 -15.67 21.24 -0.47
N ARG A 17 -15.74 21.74 0.78
CA ARG A 17 -16.70 22.76 1.18
C ARG A 17 -16.50 24.07 0.40
N VAL A 18 -15.26 24.51 0.27
CA VAL A 18 -14.89 25.72 -0.47
C VAL A 18 -15.20 25.56 -1.95
N GLN A 19 -14.79 24.46 -2.58
CA GLN A 19 -15.04 24.22 -3.99
C GLN A 19 -16.53 24.11 -4.31
N ARG A 20 -17.30 23.43 -3.45
CA ARG A 20 -18.76 23.35 -3.61
C ARG A 20 -19.40 24.74 -3.54
N ALA A 21 -19.01 25.56 -2.58
CA ALA A 21 -19.51 26.92 -2.42
C ALA A 21 -19.12 27.83 -3.61
N TYR A 22 -17.87 27.73 -4.07
CA TYR A 22 -17.36 28.45 -5.24
C TYR A 22 -18.17 28.12 -6.51
N ASN A 23 -18.50 26.83 -6.70
CA ASN A 23 -19.34 26.35 -7.80
C ASN A 23 -20.84 26.63 -7.59
N LYS A 24 -21.24 27.27 -6.48
CA LYS A 24 -22.64 27.59 -6.12
C LYS A 24 -23.55 26.36 -6.08
N ILE A 25 -23.01 25.22 -5.63
CA ILE A 25 -23.76 23.96 -5.49
C ILE A 25 -24.22 23.81 -4.04
N SER A 26 -25.50 23.52 -3.80
CA SER A 26 -25.97 23.19 -2.44
C SER A 26 -25.55 21.76 -2.08
N SER A 27 -25.36 21.44 -0.79
CA SER A 27 -25.06 20.04 -0.38
C SER A 27 -26.15 19.07 -0.81
N VAL A 28 -27.41 19.53 -0.88
CA VAL A 28 -28.54 18.79 -1.44
C VAL A 28 -28.31 18.47 -2.91
N LYS A 29 -28.02 19.48 -3.73
CA LYS A 29 -27.81 19.29 -5.17
C LYS A 29 -26.58 18.43 -5.44
N LEU A 30 -25.51 18.59 -4.66
CA LEU A 30 -24.33 17.72 -4.76
C LEU A 30 -24.68 16.26 -4.45
N SER A 31 -25.51 16.01 -3.44
CA SER A 31 -25.98 14.65 -3.11
C SER A 31 -26.78 14.01 -4.24
N GLU A 32 -27.64 14.79 -4.90
CA GLU A 32 -28.45 14.35 -6.04
C GLU A 32 -27.58 14.06 -7.26
N MET A 33 -26.62 14.93 -7.58
CA MET A 33 -25.68 14.74 -8.69
C MET A 33 -24.79 13.51 -8.50
N LEU A 34 -24.45 13.17 -7.26
CA LEU A 34 -23.62 12.00 -6.92
C LEU A 34 -24.44 10.72 -6.69
N GLY A 35 -25.77 10.79 -6.62
CA GLY A 35 -26.61 9.66 -6.22
C GLY A 35 -26.31 9.13 -4.82
N LYS A 36 -25.83 9.99 -3.91
CA LYS A 36 -25.47 9.64 -2.52
C LYS A 36 -26.43 10.30 -1.54
N ASN A 37 -26.57 9.71 -0.34
CA ASN A 37 -27.38 10.31 0.72
C ASN A 37 -26.79 11.67 1.16
N ARG A 38 -27.64 12.66 1.42
CA ARG A 38 -27.28 13.97 2.01
C ARG A 38 -26.41 13.82 3.27
N ALA A 39 -26.70 12.83 4.11
CA ALA A 39 -25.91 12.55 5.31
C ALA A 39 -24.45 12.17 4.96
N TYR A 40 -24.24 11.42 3.87
CA TYR A 40 -22.91 11.04 3.41
C TYR A 40 -22.08 12.26 3.00
N ILE A 41 -22.68 13.18 2.23
CA ILE A 41 -22.04 14.45 1.86
C ILE A 41 -21.70 15.28 3.10
N SER A 42 -22.65 15.40 4.03
CA SER A 42 -22.43 16.11 5.29
C SER A 42 -21.27 15.51 6.11
N GLN A 43 -21.17 14.18 6.18
CA GLN A 43 -20.07 13.52 6.90
C GLN A 43 -18.70 13.82 6.26
N ILE A 44 -18.64 13.96 4.93
CA ILE A 44 -17.41 14.35 4.22
C ILE A 44 -17.07 15.81 4.52
N GLU A 45 -18.02 16.74 4.31
CA GLU A 45 -17.78 18.17 4.48
C GLU A 45 -17.43 18.58 5.92
N ASN A 46 -17.84 17.79 6.90
CA ASN A 46 -17.51 17.99 8.31
C ASN A 46 -16.33 17.14 8.80
N GLY A 47 -15.74 16.29 7.94
CA GLY A 47 -14.61 15.44 8.28
C GLY A 47 -14.94 14.29 9.25
N HIS A 48 -16.22 13.93 9.38
CA HIS A 48 -16.67 12.76 10.14
C HIS A 48 -16.46 11.47 9.35
N ASN A 49 -16.49 11.52 8.03
CA ASN A 49 -16.11 10.40 7.19
C ASN A 49 -14.59 10.36 7.02
N LYS A 50 -13.94 9.41 7.70
CA LYS A 50 -12.49 9.21 7.64
C LYS A 50 -12.02 8.44 6.41
N ASN A 51 -12.92 7.68 5.76
CA ASN A 51 -12.63 6.84 4.61
C ASN A 51 -13.70 7.03 3.51
N PRO A 52 -13.79 8.24 2.91
CA PRO A 52 -14.66 8.47 1.77
C PRO A 52 -14.24 7.60 0.57
N GLU A 53 -15.24 7.14 -0.20
CA GLU A 53 -14.99 6.31 -1.38
C GLU A 53 -14.28 7.12 -2.46
N TYR A 54 -13.20 6.57 -3.02
CA TYR A 54 -12.42 7.19 -4.09
C TYR A 54 -13.31 7.67 -5.24
N GLU A 55 -14.16 6.80 -5.79
CA GLU A 55 -15.04 7.11 -6.91
C GLU A 55 -16.00 8.26 -6.60
N THR A 56 -16.43 8.38 -5.34
CA THR A 56 -17.31 9.47 -4.94
C THR A 56 -16.56 10.80 -4.94
N LEU A 57 -15.34 10.83 -4.38
CA LEU A 57 -14.50 12.02 -4.39
C LEU A 57 -14.06 12.41 -5.81
N PHE A 58 -13.75 11.43 -6.65
CA PHE A 58 -13.39 11.64 -8.04
C PHE A 58 -14.52 12.31 -8.83
N ASN A 59 -15.74 11.78 -8.72
CA ASN A 59 -16.92 12.37 -9.37
C ASN A 59 -17.25 13.74 -8.80
N MET A 60 -17.08 13.94 -7.48
CA MET A 60 -17.26 15.24 -6.84
C MET A 60 -16.28 16.29 -7.40
N PHE A 61 -15.01 15.92 -7.60
CA PHE A 61 -13.99 16.81 -8.14
C PHE A 61 -14.22 17.13 -9.62
N LYS A 62 -14.74 16.16 -10.40
CA LYS A 62 -15.22 16.42 -11.76
C LYS A 62 -16.37 17.42 -11.78
N ILE A 63 -17.33 17.30 -10.86
CA ILE A 63 -18.43 18.26 -10.72
C ILE A 63 -17.90 19.67 -10.40
N PHE A 64 -16.80 19.77 -9.66
CA PHE A 64 -16.13 21.04 -9.37
C PHE A 64 -15.27 21.58 -10.52
N GLY A 65 -15.17 20.85 -11.64
CA GLY A 65 -14.46 21.28 -12.85
C GLY A 65 -12.98 20.95 -12.87
N ILE A 66 -12.49 20.07 -11.98
CA ILE A 66 -11.09 19.63 -11.99
C ILE A 66 -10.89 18.65 -13.17
N ASN A 67 -9.80 18.82 -13.91
CA ASN A 67 -9.47 17.92 -15.02
C ASN A 67 -9.27 16.49 -14.50
N GLY A 68 -9.93 15.51 -15.12
CA GLY A 68 -9.87 14.10 -14.70
C GLY A 68 -8.47 13.52 -14.61
N GLU A 69 -7.53 14.00 -15.43
CA GLU A 69 -6.12 13.58 -15.39
C GLU A 69 -5.38 14.08 -14.13
N GLU A 70 -5.86 15.18 -13.53
CA GLU A 70 -5.25 15.81 -12.35
C GLU A 70 -5.90 15.33 -11.06
N ILE A 71 -7.16 14.87 -11.10
CA ILE A 71 -7.93 14.49 -9.90
C ILE A 71 -7.19 13.43 -9.09
N ASP A 72 -6.65 12.40 -9.74
CA ASP A 72 -5.90 11.35 -9.07
C ASP A 72 -4.72 11.91 -8.26
N ASN A 73 -3.99 12.88 -8.81
CA ASN A 73 -2.87 13.54 -8.13
C ASN A 73 -3.36 14.38 -6.95
N VAL A 74 -4.43 15.16 -7.15
CA VAL A 74 -5.00 16.01 -6.10
C VAL A 74 -5.55 15.15 -4.95
N LEU A 75 -6.24 14.05 -5.25
CA LEU A 75 -6.73 13.10 -4.23
C LEU A 75 -5.57 12.38 -3.53
N GLY A 76 -4.50 12.06 -4.26
CA GLY A 76 -3.25 11.54 -3.71
C GLY A 76 -2.65 12.46 -2.65
N ASN A 77 -2.69 13.78 -2.87
CA ASN A 77 -2.28 14.80 -1.90
C ASN A 77 -3.17 14.82 -0.64
N TYR A 78 -4.29 14.12 -0.60
CA TYR A 78 -5.09 13.95 0.62
C TYR A 78 -5.05 12.53 1.17
N GLY A 79 -4.15 11.68 0.65
CA GLY A 79 -4.05 10.27 1.03
C GLY A 79 -5.16 9.38 0.45
N VAL A 80 -5.92 9.87 -0.53
CA VAL A 80 -6.99 9.10 -1.19
C VAL A 80 -6.50 8.60 -2.54
N CYS A 81 -6.25 7.29 -2.64
CA CYS A 81 -5.72 6.68 -3.86
C CYS A 81 -6.73 5.72 -4.49
N SER A 82 -6.75 5.65 -5.82
CA SER A 82 -7.47 4.58 -6.55
C SER A 82 -6.75 3.24 -6.39
N ASN A 83 -7.46 2.12 -6.60
CA ASN A 83 -6.82 0.80 -6.67
C ASN A 83 -5.71 0.75 -7.74
N ARG A 84 -5.84 1.52 -8.82
CA ARG A 84 -4.81 1.66 -9.85
C ARG A 84 -3.58 2.38 -9.32
N HIS A 85 -3.77 3.43 -8.52
CA HIS A 85 -2.69 4.15 -7.85
C HIS A 85 -2.02 3.32 -6.77
N ILE A 86 -2.79 2.56 -5.98
CA ILE A 86 -2.26 1.59 -5.01
C ILE A 86 -1.43 0.53 -5.74
N ALA A 87 -1.93 -0.05 -6.83
CA ALA A 87 -1.19 -1.02 -7.63
C ALA A 87 0.09 -0.45 -8.27
N LYS A 88 0.07 0.82 -8.69
CA LYS A 88 1.25 1.52 -9.21
C LYS A 88 2.27 1.79 -8.10
N GLN A 89 1.83 2.31 -6.95
CA GLN A 89 2.68 2.51 -5.78
C GLN A 89 3.26 1.20 -5.27
N LEU A 90 2.50 0.11 -5.22
CA LEU A 90 3.01 -1.22 -4.86
C LEU A 90 4.01 -1.74 -5.89
N LYS A 91 3.82 -1.46 -7.20
CA LYS A 91 4.81 -1.79 -8.24
C LYS A 91 6.09 -0.95 -8.11
N ASP A 92 5.95 0.33 -7.79
CA ASP A 92 7.09 1.25 -7.65
C ASP A 92 7.81 1.05 -6.31
N GLN A 93 7.12 0.65 -5.24
CA GLN A 93 7.69 0.25 -3.95
C GLN A 93 8.39 -1.11 -4.04
N ASN A 94 7.86 -2.07 -4.80
CA ASN A 94 8.56 -3.33 -5.10
C ASN A 94 9.81 -3.14 -5.99
N LYS A 95 10.03 -1.96 -6.58
CA LYS A 95 11.32 -1.61 -7.21
C LYS A 95 12.37 -1.10 -6.23
N ILE A 96 12.03 -0.81 -4.98
CA ILE A 96 12.96 -0.21 -4.00
C ILE A 96 13.47 -1.23 -2.97
N GLU A 97 12.97 -2.46 -2.93
CA GLU A 97 13.53 -3.50 -2.03
C GLU A 97 13.67 -4.87 -2.68
N THR A 98 14.19 -4.88 -3.91
CA THR A 98 14.92 -6.04 -4.43
C THR A 98 16.34 -5.59 -4.72
N HIS A 99 17.23 -5.73 -3.72
CA HIS A 99 18.63 -5.97 -4.04
C HIS A 99 18.63 -7.30 -4.81
N PHE A 100 18.50 -7.23 -6.14
CA PHE A 100 18.81 -8.37 -6.99
C PHE A 100 20.29 -8.66 -6.74
N LEU A 101 20.55 -9.70 -5.94
CA LEU A 101 21.84 -10.36 -5.96
C LEU A 101 22.15 -10.62 -7.43
N SER A 102 23.31 -10.16 -7.90
CA SER A 102 23.70 -10.42 -9.28
C SER A 102 23.70 -11.93 -9.51
N ASN A 103 23.62 -12.37 -10.76
CA ASN A 103 23.74 -13.80 -11.06
C ASN A 103 25.04 -14.39 -10.47
N GLU A 104 26.11 -13.60 -10.39
CA GLU A 104 27.39 -13.98 -9.77
C GLU A 104 27.29 -14.11 -8.24
N ASP A 105 26.51 -13.25 -7.58
CA ASP A 105 26.27 -13.33 -6.13
C ASP A 105 25.42 -14.55 -5.77
N MET A 106 24.39 -14.85 -6.59
CA MET A 106 23.55 -16.03 -6.42
C MET A 106 24.33 -17.33 -6.64
N GLU A 107 25.20 -17.37 -7.65
CA GLU A 107 26.09 -18.51 -7.90
C GLU A 107 27.02 -18.75 -6.70
N SER A 108 27.57 -17.67 -6.14
CA SER A 108 28.47 -17.72 -4.98
C SER A 108 27.77 -18.23 -3.72
N ILE A 109 26.52 -17.81 -3.48
CA ILE A 109 25.69 -18.28 -2.37
C ILE A 109 25.34 -19.77 -2.55
N ASN A 110 24.95 -20.17 -3.75
CA ASN A 110 24.63 -21.58 -4.04
C ASN A 110 25.85 -22.49 -3.85
N GLN A 111 27.06 -22.04 -4.22
CA GLN A 111 28.27 -22.81 -4.01
C GLN A 111 28.62 -22.94 -2.51
N ARG A 112 28.46 -21.87 -1.73
CA ARG A 112 28.64 -21.93 -0.27
C ARG A 112 27.67 -22.92 0.38
N LEU A 113 26.38 -22.83 0.04
CA LEU A 113 25.36 -23.74 0.58
C LEU A 113 25.64 -25.21 0.23
N LYS A 114 26.12 -25.48 -1.00
CA LYS A 114 26.53 -26.84 -1.40
C LYS A 114 27.69 -27.36 -0.57
N ASN A 115 28.69 -26.52 -0.31
CA ASN A 115 29.84 -26.90 0.50
C ASN A 115 29.46 -27.13 1.96
N ASP A 116 28.63 -26.25 2.52
CA ASP A 116 28.16 -26.38 3.91
C ASP A 116 27.31 -27.65 4.09
N ALA A 117 26.40 -27.94 3.15
CA ALA A 117 25.61 -29.17 3.16
C ALA A 117 26.48 -30.43 3.06
N LYS A 118 27.56 -30.39 2.27
CA LYS A 118 28.52 -31.48 2.16
C LYS A 118 29.28 -31.69 3.46
N ASN A 119 29.79 -30.62 4.07
CA ASN A 119 30.51 -30.69 5.34
C ASN A 119 29.61 -31.26 6.45
N ILE A 120 28.35 -30.82 6.52
CA ILE A 120 27.37 -31.35 7.48
C ILE A 120 27.12 -32.84 7.23
N ALA A 121 26.99 -33.27 5.97
CA ALA A 121 26.79 -34.70 5.66
C ALA A 121 27.98 -35.55 6.10
N GLU A 122 29.21 -35.08 5.89
CA GLU A 122 30.45 -35.76 6.32
C GLU A 122 30.56 -35.82 7.85
N GLU A 123 30.21 -34.73 8.56
CA GLU A 123 30.17 -34.72 10.03
C GLU A 123 29.09 -35.68 10.58
N LEU A 124 27.93 -35.75 9.92
CA LEU A 124 26.87 -36.68 10.29
C LEU A 124 27.24 -38.14 10.02
N GLU A 125 27.96 -38.46 8.94
CA GLU A 125 28.44 -39.82 8.68
C GLU A 125 29.37 -40.34 9.78
N GLY A 126 30.17 -39.46 10.39
CA GLY A 126 31.07 -39.77 11.51
C GLY A 126 30.39 -39.98 12.87
N LEU A 127 29.09 -39.69 13.00
CA LEU A 127 28.34 -39.85 14.24
C LEU A 127 27.80 -41.28 14.40
N ASN A 128 27.83 -41.78 15.64
CA ASN A 128 27.15 -43.01 16.00
C ASN A 128 25.62 -42.83 15.97
N ASP A 129 24.89 -43.94 15.85
CA ASP A 129 23.43 -43.93 15.65
C ASP A 129 22.67 -43.21 16.77
N THR A 130 23.16 -43.32 18.01
CA THR A 130 22.59 -42.62 19.18
C THR A 130 22.69 -41.10 19.05
N SER A 131 23.80 -40.58 18.52
CA SER A 131 23.99 -39.14 18.34
C SER A 131 23.16 -38.60 17.17
N LYS A 132 22.97 -39.41 16.12
CA LYS A 132 22.10 -39.09 14.98
C LYS A 132 20.64 -38.96 15.40
N GLU A 133 20.12 -39.90 16.20
CA GLU A 133 18.75 -39.85 16.71
C GLU A 133 18.49 -38.61 17.58
N TYR A 134 19.45 -38.22 18.42
CA TYR A 134 19.33 -37.03 19.25
C TYR A 134 19.24 -35.73 18.41
N LEU A 135 20.06 -35.62 17.36
CA LEU A 135 20.04 -34.47 16.45
C LEU A 135 18.74 -34.38 15.64
N ILE A 136 18.22 -35.51 15.16
CA ILE A 136 16.94 -35.56 14.43
C ILE A 136 15.81 -35.03 15.31
N LYS A 137 15.76 -35.44 16.59
CA LYS A 137 14.75 -34.96 17.54
C LYS A 137 14.84 -33.45 17.78
N LEU A 138 16.06 -32.92 17.94
CA LEU A 138 16.32 -31.49 18.15
C LEU A 138 15.89 -30.64 16.95
N LEU A 139 16.13 -31.12 15.72
CA LEU A 139 15.72 -30.43 14.49
C LEU A 139 14.20 -30.41 14.32
N GLN A 140 13.51 -31.52 14.66
CA GLN A 140 12.05 -31.59 14.63
C GLN A 140 11.41 -30.61 15.61
N GLU A 141 11.96 -30.44 16.81
CA GLU A 141 11.48 -29.47 17.80
C GLU A 141 11.65 -28.01 17.36
N GLN A 142 12.68 -27.69 16.57
CA GLN A 142 12.91 -26.34 16.05
C GLN A 142 11.99 -25.97 14.88
N LEU A 143 11.66 -26.94 14.01
CA LEU A 143 10.77 -26.73 12.85
C LEU A 143 9.27 -26.70 13.23
N SER A 144 8.94 -27.04 14.47
CA SER A 144 7.57 -27.08 14.99
C SER A 144 7.15 -25.79 15.70
N LYS A 145 8.00 -24.75 15.72
CA LYS A 145 7.74 -23.42 16.28
C LYS A 145 7.49 -22.41 15.17
#